data_AF-A0A9D8Q492-F1
#
_entry.id   AF-A0A9D8Q492-F1
#
_cell.length_a   1.000
_cell.length_b   1.000
_cell.length_c   1.000
_cell.angle_alpha   90.00
_cell.angle_beta   90.00
_cell.angle_gamma   90.00
#
_symmetry.space_group_name_H-M   'P 1'
#
loop_
_entity.id
_entity.type
_entity.pdbx_description
1 polymer ?
#
loop_
_entity_poly.entity_id
_entity_poly.type
_entity_poly.pdbx_seq_one_letter_code
_entity_poly.pdbx_strand_id
1 'polypeptide(L)' 'MHDKRKRIQKRAYEIWEAEGRADGHDEDHWRRAELEIEADERRRGKLMAKSDPPSRRQREVNSRRRVHQ' A
#
# COMPACT_ATOMS: atom_id res chain seq x y z
N MET A 1 2.54 10.88 -2.23
CA MET A 1 3.93 10.44 -1.92
C MET A 1 4.38 10.79 -0.49
N HIS A 2 3.67 11.63 0.26
CA HIS A 2 4.01 11.97 1.65
C HIS A 2 3.24 11.17 2.71
N ASP A 3 2.31 10.31 2.27
CA ASP A 3 1.40 9.58 3.15
C ASP A 3 2.08 8.43 3.89
N LYS A 4 3.05 7.75 3.25
CA LYS A 4 3.82 6.66 3.87
C LYS A 4 4.61 7.16 5.09
N ARG A 5 5.37 8.25 4.96
CA ARG A 5 6.17 8.80 6.08
C ARG A 5 5.31 9.24 7.26
N LYS A 6 4.16 9.87 7.01
CA LYS A 6 3.20 10.26 8.06
C LYS A 6 2.63 9.05 8.80
N ARG A 7 2.32 7.97 8.06
CA ARG A 7 1.84 6.71 8.64
C ARG A 7 2.91 6.04 9.51
N ILE A 8 4.15 5.99 9.04
CA ILE A 8 5.28 5.44 9.80
C ILE A 8 5.50 6.25 11.07
N GLN A 9 5.53 7.58 10.98
CA GLN A 9 5.71 8.46 12.14
C GLN A 9 4.61 8.27 13.19
N LYS A 10 3.35 8.21 12.76
CA LYS A 10 2.22 7.98 13.67
C LYS A 10 2.35 6.62 14.36
N ARG A 11 2.67 5.57 13.60
CA ARG A 11 2.80 4.21 14.12
C ARG A 11 3.97 4.05 15.08
N ALA A 12 5.12 4.65 14.76
CA ALA A 12 6.28 4.68 15.64
C ALA A 12 5.95 5.39 16.97
N TYR A 13 5.23 6.52 16.91
CA TYR A 13 4.79 7.25 18.10
C TYR A 13 3.81 6.44 18.97
N GLU A 14 2.85 5.74 18.37
CA GLU A 14 1.91 4.88 19.09
C GLU A 14 2.62 3.71 19.80
N ILE A 15 3.64 3.11 19.15
CA ILE A 15 4.46 2.05 19.75
C ILE A 15 5.27 2.62 20.93
N TRP A 16 5.89 3.77 20.74
CA TRP A 16 6.69 4.44 21.77
C TRP A 16 5.85 4.87 22.99
N GLU A 17 4.64 5.36 22.77
CA GLU A 17 3.69 5.71 23.84
C GLU A 17 3.25 4.45 24.62
N ALA A 18 2.97 3.35 23.92
CA ALA A 18 2.56 2.08 24.52
C ALA A 18 3.68 1.39 25.32
N GLU A 19 4.94 1.53 24.88
CA GLU A 19 6.12 0.99 25.59
C GLU A 19 6.60 1.88 26.74
N GLY A 20 5.96 3.04 26.95
CA GLY A 20 6.25 3.90 28.10
C GLY A 20 7.45 4.83 27.93
N ARG A 21 7.82 5.16 26.68
CA ARG A 21 8.89 6.12 26.34
C ARG A 21 10.27 5.69 26.85
N ALA A 22 10.64 4.45 26.56
CA ALA A 22 12.00 3.97 26.81
C ALA A 22 13.00 4.70 25.89
N ASP A 23 13.80 5.58 26.48
CA ASP A 23 14.83 6.37 25.79
C ASP A 23 15.90 5.43 25.19
N GLY A 24 16.15 5.54 23.89
CA GLY A 24 17.18 4.76 23.18
C GLY A 24 16.68 3.59 22.32
N HIS A 25 15.37 3.34 22.27
CA HIS A 25 14.77 2.34 21.37
C HIS A 25 14.03 2.96 20.18
N ASP A 26 14.08 4.28 20.03
CA ASP A 26 13.29 5.05 19.06
C ASP A 26 13.56 4.63 17.61
N GLU A 27 14.82 4.30 17.28
CA GLU A 27 15.20 3.79 15.96
C GLU A 27 14.62 2.40 15.67
N ASP A 28 14.56 1.54 16.69
CA ASP A 28 14.02 0.18 16.57
C ASP A 28 12.49 0.24 16.38
N HIS A 29 11.82 1.12 17.14
CA HIS A 29 10.39 1.41 16.98
C HIS A 29 10.08 2.00 15.60
N TRP A 30 10.92 2.92 15.11
CA TRP A 30 10.77 3.49 13.77
C TRP A 30 10.92 2.43 12.68
N ARG A 31 11.94 1.58 12.77
CA ARG A 31 12.19 0.50 11.82
C ARG A 31 11.05 -0.52 11.81
N ARG A 32 10.51 -0.85 12.99
CA ARG A 32 9.35 -1.74 13.12
C ARG A 32 8.10 -1.15 12.47
N ALA A 33 7.83 0.13 12.71
CA ALA A 33 6.73 0.86 12.08
C ALA A 33 6.89 0.93 10.55
N GLU A 34 8.10 1.17 10.05
CA GLU A 34 8.38 1.22 8.60
C GLU A 34 8.08 -0.10 7.90
N LEU A 35 8.53 -1.22 8.48
CA LEU A 35 8.25 -2.56 7.95
C LEU A 35 6.75 -2.87 7.91
N GLU A 36 6.01 -2.51 8.97
CA GLU A 36 4.58 -2.77 9.08
C GLU A 36 3.78 -1.99 8.03
N ILE A 37 4.09 -0.69 7.87
CA ILE A 37 3.40 0.18 6.92
C ILE A 37 3.80 -0.15 5.47
N GLU A 38 5.05 -0.53 5.21
CA GLU A 38 5.44 -0.99 3.87
C GLU A 38 4.71 -2.27 3.48
N ALA A 39 4.57 -3.22 4.40
CA ALA A 39 3.81 -4.44 4.16
C ALA A 39 2.32 -4.14 3.91
N ASP A 40 1.71 -3.24 4.70
CA ASP A 40 0.33 -2.79 4.51
C ASP A 40 0.11 -2.12 3.14
N GLU A 41 0.97 -1.18 2.76
CA GLU A 41 0.88 -0.48 1.47
C GLU A 41 1.03 -1.45 0.29
N ARG A 42 1.97 -2.41 0.38
CA ARG A 42 2.13 -3.45 -0.64
C ARG A 42 0.88 -4.33 -0.75
N ARG A 43 0.29 -4.70 0.40
CA ARG A 43 -0.95 -5.48 0.45
C ARG A 43 -2.13 -4.70 -0.12
N ARG A 44 -2.25 -3.43 0.25
CA ARG A 44 -3.32 -2.51 -0.17
C ARG A 44 -3.26 -2.20 -1.66
N GLY A 45 -2.07 -1.97 -2.21
CA GLY A 45 -1.86 -1.87 -3.67
C GLY A 45 -2.26 -3.15 -4.41
N LYS A 46 -1.97 -4.32 -3.82
CA LYS A 46 -2.37 -5.62 -4.40
C LYS A 46 -3.87 -5.91 -4.29
N LEU A 47 -4.56 -5.41 -3.25
CA LEU A 47 -6.01 -5.47 -3.17
C LEU A 47 -6.67 -4.53 -4.18
N MET A 48 -6.19 -3.28 -4.30
CA MET A 48 -6.71 -2.34 -5.32
C MET A 48 -6.53 -2.87 -6.74
N ALA A 49 -5.39 -3.50 -7.06
CA ALA A 49 -5.15 -4.12 -8.37
C ALA A 49 -6.07 -5.33 -8.69
N LYS A 50 -6.67 -5.96 -7.67
CA LYS A 50 -7.65 -7.06 -7.86
C LYS A 50 -9.09 -6.54 -7.96
N SER A 51 -9.36 -5.41 -7.33
CA SER A 51 -10.69 -4.77 -7.33
C SER A 51 -10.95 -3.96 -8.60
N ASP A 52 -9.91 -3.58 -9.35
CA ASP A 52 -10.00 -3.02 -10.69
C ASP A 52 -9.52 -4.07 -11.72
N PRO A 53 -10.27 -5.16 -11.97
CA PRO A 53 -9.97 -6.01 -13.12
C PRO A 53 -10.08 -5.12 -14.36
N PRO A 54 -9.11 -5.14 -15.31
CA PRO A 54 -9.21 -4.36 -16.52
C PRO A 54 -10.53 -4.73 -17.16
N SER A 55 -11.44 -3.76 -17.14
CA SER A 55 -12.82 -3.94 -17.53
C SER A 55 -12.82 -4.70 -18.86
N ARG A 56 -13.54 -5.83 -18.86
CA ARG A 56 -13.79 -6.77 -19.96
C ARG A 56 -14.48 -6.12 -21.18
N ARG A 57 -14.33 -4.81 -21.34
CA ARG A 57 -14.94 -3.92 -22.33
C ARG A 57 -14.05 -3.73 -23.58
N GLN A 58 -12.82 -4.24 -23.59
CA GLN A 58 -11.96 -4.18 -24.79
C GLN A 58 -12.05 -5.40 -25.72
N ARG A 59 -12.71 -6.49 -25.32
CA ARG A 59 -12.85 -7.67 -26.20
C ARG A 59 -13.80 -7.48 -27.38
N GLU A 60 -14.64 -6.45 -27.37
CA GLU A 60 -15.67 -6.26 -28.40
C GLU A 60 -15.20 -5.39 -29.59
N VAL A 61 -14.12 -4.61 -29.45
CA VAL A 61 -13.61 -3.76 -30.55
C VAL A 61 -12.80 -4.57 -31.57
N ASN A 62 -12.19 -5.70 -31.18
CA ASN A 62 -11.38 -6.51 -32.09
C ASN A 62 -12.21 -7.46 -32.98
N SER A 63 -13.48 -7.72 -32.64
CA SER A 63 -14.40 -8.49 -33.51
C SER A 63 -14.94 -7.70 -34.70
N ARG A 64 -14.88 -6.36 -34.66
CA ARG A 64 -15.43 -5.51 -35.74
C ARG A 64 -14.48 -5.29 -36.92
N ARG A 65 -13.23 -5.75 -36.83
CA ARG A 65 -12.19 -5.51 -37.86
C ARG A 65 -11.95 -6.68 -38.82
N ARG A 66 -12.74 -7.76 -38.73
CA ARG A 66 -12.68 -8.91 -39.65
C ARG A 66 -14.03 -9.13 -40.34
N VAL A 67 -14.48 -8.12 -41.08
CA VAL A 67 -15.36 -8.29 -42.25
C VAL A 67 -14.86 -7.33 -43.32
N HIS A 68 -13.69 -7.65 -43.88
CA HIS A 68 -13.36 -7.27 -45.26
C HIS A 68 -14.21 -8.18 -46.16
N GLN A 69 -15.26 -7.61 -46.75
CA GLN A 69 -15.63 -7.85 -48.15
C GLN A 69 -15.41 -6.54 -48.89
#